data_AF-A0A0H3J8E6-F1
#
_entry.id   AF-A0A0H3J8E6-F1
#
_cell.length_a   1.000
_cell.length_b   1.000
_cell.length_c   1.000
_cell.angle_alpha   90.00
_cell.angle_beta   90.00
_cell.angle_gamma   90.00
#
_symmetry.space_group_name_H-M   'P 1'
#
loop_
_entity.id
_entity.type
_entity.pdbx_description
1 polymer ?
#
loop_
_entity_poly.entity_id
_entity_poly.type
_entity_poly.pdbx_seq_one_letter_code
_entity_poly.pdbx_strand_id
1 'polypeptide(L)'
;MDNFDIYKDIAERTQGDIYVGVVGPVRTGKSTFIKTFMDLMVIPNIENSYKKERAKDELPQSGSGKSIHTTEPKFIPNEAVEIGIGEGIKFKVRMVDCVGYIVKGALGYKEGDNDKMVTTPWYDHEIPFEEAAEIGTKKVINEHSTIGLVITTDGTITDISREEYLEAEERVVNELKSINKPFIIVLNSAKATDPKTLELSSELENKYDVPVQIMDVLNMKEVDITNIFKRVLKEFPIKEINIDMPEWIEKLESKHWLKDNYWGLVRQICKNVNKVRDIGKTLNGFTENDFLEYSQIDEMDMGSGVARVSLNPKKGIFYKVLSEYCETDILGESQLLNTIKDYHKAKVEYDRISDALRDVKETGYGLVAPQLTEMKLEEPKIVKNGSRYEVKLKASAPSFHFIRADIQTEISPIMGTERESEELVKSLLEEFESDPSKIWESNMFGKSFDLVVKEGLQKKLFKMPEDVQVKIQKTLEKIINEGNGGLICIIL
;
A
#
# COMPACT_ATOMS: atom_id res chain seq x y z
N MET A 1 7.84 12.93 -28.17
CA MET A 1 6.37 12.77 -28.16
C MET A 1 5.93 13.26 -26.80
N ASP A 2 5.51 14.52 -26.74
CA ASP A 2 5.23 15.20 -25.49
C ASP A 2 3.96 14.62 -24.87
N ASN A 3 4.14 13.83 -23.81
CA ASN A 3 3.05 13.27 -23.03
C ASN A 3 2.29 14.43 -22.38
N PHE A 4 1.02 14.59 -22.76
CA PHE A 4 0.07 15.46 -22.11
C PHE A 4 -0.17 14.95 -20.67
N ASP A 5 0.59 15.44 -19.69
CA ASP A 5 0.47 15.05 -18.28
C ASP A 5 -0.60 15.94 -17.63
N ILE A 6 -1.85 15.48 -17.68
CA ILE A 6 -3.03 16.15 -17.08
C ILE A 6 -2.73 16.58 -15.64
N TYR A 7 -1.93 15.82 -14.89
CA TYR A 7 -1.55 16.14 -13.52
C TYR A 7 -0.49 17.21 -13.39
N LYS A 8 0.40 17.33 -14.37
CA LYS A 8 1.32 18.47 -14.45
C LYS A 8 0.54 19.75 -14.69
N ASP A 9 -0.45 19.72 -15.57
CA ASP A 9 -1.34 20.87 -15.78
C ASP A 9 -2.20 21.16 -14.53
N ILE A 10 -2.69 20.14 -13.83
CA ILE A 10 -3.42 20.35 -12.57
C ILE A 10 -2.52 20.95 -11.47
N ALA A 11 -1.30 20.43 -11.32
CA ALA A 11 -0.37 20.89 -10.29
C ALA A 11 0.24 22.27 -10.59
N GLU A 12 0.65 22.51 -11.84
CA GLU A 12 1.32 23.76 -12.25
C GLU A 12 0.34 24.90 -12.55
N ARG A 13 -0.84 24.61 -13.10
CA ARG A 13 -1.80 25.64 -13.55
C ARG A 13 -3.05 25.75 -12.69
N THR A 14 -3.49 24.66 -12.07
CA THR A 14 -4.79 24.64 -11.36
C THR A 14 -4.66 24.51 -9.85
N GLN A 15 -3.45 24.40 -9.29
CA GLN A 15 -3.20 24.23 -7.84
C GLN A 15 -4.02 23.09 -7.21
N GLY A 16 -4.33 22.03 -7.98
CA GLY A 16 -5.18 20.92 -7.53
C GLY A 16 -6.68 21.10 -7.81
N ASP A 17 -7.09 22.21 -8.43
CA ASP A 17 -8.48 22.46 -8.81
C ASP A 17 -8.85 21.66 -10.09
N ILE A 18 -10.06 21.10 -10.10
CA ILE A 18 -10.63 20.42 -11.26
C ILE A 18 -11.47 21.41 -12.06
N TYR A 19 -10.99 21.72 -13.26
CA TYR A 19 -11.71 22.55 -14.22
C TYR A 19 -12.60 21.69 -15.11
N VAL A 20 -13.90 21.96 -15.11
CA VAL A 20 -14.88 21.24 -15.93
C VAL A 20 -15.24 22.12 -17.12
N GLY A 21 -14.71 21.77 -18.30
CA GLY A 21 -15.05 22.43 -19.55
C GLY A 21 -16.37 21.88 -20.09
N VAL A 22 -17.41 22.71 -20.12
CA VAL A 22 -18.70 22.33 -20.70
C VAL A 22 -18.70 22.70 -22.18
N VAL A 23 -18.79 21.68 -23.03
CA VAL A 23 -18.60 21.79 -24.47
C VAL A 23 -19.72 21.08 -25.22
N GLY A 24 -19.87 21.36 -26.50
CA GLY A 24 -20.89 20.76 -27.34
C GLY A 24 -21.60 21.77 -28.24
N PRO A 25 -22.52 21.31 -29.09
CA PRO A 25 -23.18 22.16 -30.07
C PRO A 25 -24.01 23.30 -29.44
N VAL A 26 -24.25 24.39 -30.16
CA VAL A 26 -25.16 25.45 -29.70
C VAL A 26 -26.57 24.91 -29.48
N ARG A 27 -27.32 25.52 -28.55
CA ARG A 27 -28.71 25.15 -28.21
C ARG A 27 -28.94 23.72 -27.68
N THR A 28 -27.90 23.03 -27.20
CA THR A 28 -28.05 21.72 -26.54
C THR A 28 -28.37 21.77 -25.04
N GLY A 29 -28.46 22.98 -24.46
CA GLY A 29 -28.73 23.18 -23.03
C GLY A 29 -27.50 23.41 -22.15
N LYS A 30 -26.33 23.76 -22.73
CA LYS A 30 -25.08 24.03 -21.98
C LYS A 30 -25.23 25.05 -20.85
N SER A 31 -25.71 26.25 -21.15
CA SER A 31 -25.86 27.30 -20.14
C SER A 31 -26.91 26.95 -19.08
N THR A 32 -27.95 26.18 -19.46
CA THR A 32 -28.94 25.64 -18.51
C THR A 32 -28.27 24.66 -17.56
N PHE A 33 -27.44 23.74 -18.05
CA PHE A 33 -26.70 22.79 -17.21
C PHE A 33 -25.79 23.52 -16.22
N ILE A 34 -24.99 24.48 -16.69
CA ILE A 34 -24.07 25.25 -15.83
C ILE A 34 -24.85 25.97 -14.74
N LYS A 35 -25.96 26.63 -15.08
CA LYS A 35 -26.80 27.33 -14.10
C LYS A 35 -27.35 26.37 -13.05
N THR A 36 -27.99 25.29 -13.47
CA THR A 36 -28.58 24.30 -12.54
C THR A 36 -27.50 23.62 -11.68
N PHE A 37 -26.32 23.33 -12.25
CA PHE A 37 -25.19 22.79 -11.51
C PHE A 37 -24.71 23.75 -10.41
N MET A 38 -24.56 25.02 -10.75
CA MET A 38 -24.13 26.04 -9.79
C MET A 38 -25.15 26.22 -8.66
N ASP A 39 -26.44 26.26 -8.98
CA ASP A 39 -27.52 26.42 -8.01
C ASP A 39 -27.63 25.23 -7.03
N LEU A 40 -27.44 24.01 -7.52
CA LEU A 40 -27.61 22.78 -6.72
C LEU A 40 -26.35 22.33 -5.99
N MET A 41 -25.16 22.43 -6.59
CA MET A 41 -23.93 21.84 -6.03
C MET A 41 -22.93 22.87 -5.52
N VAL A 42 -22.87 24.07 -6.09
CA VAL A 42 -21.79 25.02 -5.77
C VAL A 42 -22.26 26.06 -4.76
N ILE A 43 -23.35 26.76 -5.06
CA ILE A 43 -23.92 27.83 -4.22
C ILE A 43 -24.27 27.36 -2.79
N PRO A 44 -24.77 26.14 -2.55
CA PRO A 44 -25.02 25.65 -1.19
C PRO A 44 -23.74 25.43 -0.38
N ASN A 45 -22.62 25.07 -1.03
CA ASN A 45 -21.34 24.77 -0.38
C ASN A 45 -20.46 26.01 -0.12
N ILE A 46 -20.88 27.21 -0.55
CA ILE A 46 -20.18 28.46 -0.24
C ILE A 46 -20.65 28.99 1.13
N GLU A 47 -19.76 28.93 2.13
CA GLU A 47 -20.04 29.44 3.48
C GLU A 47 -20.17 30.98 3.55
N ASN A 48 -19.39 31.70 2.72
CA ASN A 48 -19.34 33.16 2.75
C ASN A 48 -20.50 33.78 1.93
N SER A 49 -21.36 34.55 2.59
CA SER A 49 -22.54 35.20 1.99
C SER A 49 -22.21 36.15 0.83
N TYR A 50 -21.12 36.92 0.91
CA TYR A 50 -20.70 37.83 -0.16
C TYR A 50 -20.17 37.08 -1.38
N LYS A 51 -19.42 35.98 -1.17
CA LYS A 51 -18.98 35.12 -2.28
C LYS A 51 -20.16 34.41 -2.94
N LYS A 52 -21.17 34.05 -2.15
CA LYS A 52 -22.40 33.41 -2.62
C LYS A 52 -23.25 34.33 -3.49
N GLU A 53 -23.39 35.61 -3.13
CA GLU A 53 -24.07 36.60 -3.98
C GLU A 53 -23.30 36.86 -5.28
N ARG A 54 -21.96 37.05 -5.20
CA ARG A 54 -21.13 37.20 -6.42
C ARG A 54 -21.23 36.01 -7.37
N ALA A 55 -21.22 34.77 -6.84
CA ALA A 55 -21.36 33.57 -7.66
C ALA A 55 -22.72 33.50 -8.37
N LYS A 56 -23.80 34.04 -7.78
CA LYS A 56 -25.12 34.15 -8.41
C LYS A 56 -25.15 35.18 -9.52
N ASP A 57 -24.52 36.33 -9.31
CA ASP A 57 -24.43 37.39 -10.31
C ASP A 57 -23.53 36.99 -11.51
N GLU A 58 -22.60 36.05 -11.29
CA GLU A 58 -21.70 35.55 -12.32
C GLU A 58 -22.34 34.50 -13.25
N LEU A 59 -23.52 33.96 -12.93
CA LEU A 59 -24.20 32.92 -13.71
C LEU A 59 -24.57 33.38 -15.13
N PRO A 60 -24.52 32.47 -16.13
CA PRO A 60 -24.93 32.82 -17.49
C PRO A 60 -26.43 33.09 -17.52
N GLN A 61 -26.84 34.16 -18.21
CA GLN A 61 -28.25 34.44 -18.44
C GLN A 61 -28.81 33.44 -19.47
N SER A 62 -29.56 32.45 -18.99
CA SER A 62 -30.29 31.51 -19.84
C SER A 62 -31.50 32.21 -20.46
N GLY A 63 -31.30 32.90 -21.59
CA GLY A 63 -32.40 33.50 -22.36
C GLY A 63 -33.13 32.45 -23.18
N SER A 64 -34.46 32.38 -23.09
CA SER A 64 -35.33 31.59 -23.99
C SER A 64 -35.38 32.13 -25.44
N GLY A 65 -34.38 32.90 -25.86
CA GLY A 65 -34.29 33.55 -27.16
C GLY A 65 -33.67 32.65 -28.23
N LYS A 66 -33.99 32.91 -29.50
CA LYS A 66 -33.37 32.24 -30.66
C LYS A 66 -31.91 32.67 -30.92
N SER A 67 -31.41 33.68 -30.21
CA SER A 67 -30.06 34.27 -30.37
C SER A 67 -29.00 33.61 -29.49
N ILE A 68 -27.79 33.42 -30.04
CA ILE A 68 -26.61 32.94 -29.30
C ILE A 68 -26.11 34.06 -28.37
N HIS A 69 -26.10 33.82 -27.06
CA HIS A 69 -25.69 34.81 -26.05
C HIS A 69 -24.23 34.64 -25.57
N THR A 70 -23.70 33.42 -25.55
CA THR A 70 -22.31 33.17 -25.14
C THR A 70 -21.38 33.49 -26.29
N THR A 71 -20.69 34.63 -26.21
CA THR A 71 -19.72 35.09 -27.22
C THR A 71 -18.27 34.90 -26.77
N GLU A 72 -18.03 34.70 -25.47
CA GLU A 72 -16.70 34.51 -24.88
C GLU A 72 -16.72 33.46 -23.77
N PRO A 73 -15.64 32.68 -23.59
CA PRO A 73 -15.55 31.68 -22.53
C PRO A 73 -15.46 32.34 -21.15
N LYS A 74 -16.28 31.88 -20.20
CA LYS A 74 -16.32 32.43 -18.85
C LYS A 74 -16.09 31.34 -17.80
N PHE A 75 -15.19 31.62 -16.86
CA PHE A 75 -14.95 30.77 -15.70
C PHE A 75 -15.93 31.10 -14.58
N ILE A 76 -16.66 30.10 -14.09
CA ILE A 76 -17.74 30.28 -13.11
C ILE A 76 -17.66 29.15 -12.08
N PRO A 77 -17.51 29.44 -10.78
CA PRO A 77 -17.24 30.75 -10.17
C PRO A 77 -15.78 31.21 -10.36
N ASN A 78 -15.48 32.46 -10.01
CA ASN A 78 -14.12 33.01 -10.08
C ASN A 78 -13.06 32.28 -9.22
N GLU A 79 -13.46 31.74 -8.07
CA GLU A 79 -12.60 30.93 -7.19
C GLU A 79 -13.15 29.50 -7.12
N ALA A 80 -12.30 28.48 -7.16
CA ALA A 80 -12.75 27.10 -7.09
C ALA A 80 -13.38 26.78 -5.72
N VAL A 81 -14.48 26.04 -5.74
CA VAL A 81 -15.24 25.66 -4.53
C VAL A 81 -15.09 24.16 -4.30
N GLU A 82 -14.74 23.77 -3.07
CA GLU A 82 -14.67 22.36 -2.69
C GLU A 82 -16.07 21.76 -2.64
N ILE A 83 -16.25 20.64 -3.34
CA ILE A 83 -17.48 19.85 -3.32
C ILE A 83 -17.15 18.41 -2.95
N GLY A 84 -18.00 17.82 -2.10
CA GLY A 84 -17.96 16.41 -1.76
C GLY A 84 -18.94 15.62 -2.61
N ILE A 85 -18.47 14.55 -3.24
CA ILE A 85 -19.32 13.58 -3.93
C ILE A 85 -19.18 12.29 -3.11
N GLY A 86 -20.25 11.85 -2.43
CA GLY A 86 -20.18 10.82 -1.39
C GLY A 86 -19.35 9.57 -1.73
N GLU A 87 -18.91 8.82 -0.69
CA GLU A 87 -17.82 7.82 -0.69
C GLU A 87 -16.42 8.42 -0.43
N GLY A 88 -16.33 9.54 0.30
CA GLY A 88 -15.05 10.12 0.71
C GLY A 88 -14.31 10.91 -0.39
N ILE A 89 -14.92 11.06 -1.58
CA ILE A 89 -14.33 11.79 -2.71
C ILE A 89 -14.56 13.30 -2.53
N LYS A 90 -13.48 14.07 -2.57
CA LYS A 90 -13.50 15.55 -2.50
C LYS A 90 -12.70 16.13 -3.64
N PHE A 91 -13.20 17.22 -4.21
CA PHE A 91 -12.44 17.99 -5.18
C PHE A 91 -12.93 19.44 -5.25
N LYS A 92 -12.08 20.33 -5.74
CA LYS A 92 -12.44 21.72 -6.00
C LYS A 92 -12.90 21.84 -7.45
N VAL A 93 -14.06 22.43 -7.67
CA VAL A 93 -14.65 22.53 -9.01
C VAL A 93 -14.68 23.97 -9.50
N ARG A 94 -14.40 24.15 -10.78
CA ARG A 94 -14.61 25.40 -11.52
C ARG A 94 -15.13 25.08 -12.92
N MET A 95 -16.26 25.67 -13.31
CA MET A 95 -16.86 25.43 -14.62
C MET A 95 -16.31 26.42 -15.64
N VAL A 96 -16.16 25.97 -16.89
CA VAL A 96 -15.85 26.84 -18.02
C VAL A 96 -16.95 26.72 -19.05
N ASP A 97 -17.71 27.81 -19.24
CA ASP A 97 -18.72 27.89 -20.30
C ASP A 97 -18.01 28.16 -21.62
N CYS A 98 -17.94 27.14 -22.50
CA CYS A 98 -17.33 27.30 -23.82
C CYS A 98 -18.38 27.71 -24.85
N VAL A 99 -17.96 28.50 -25.85
CA VAL A 99 -18.84 28.85 -26.96
C VAL A 99 -19.20 27.57 -27.71
N GLY A 100 -20.49 27.38 -27.97
CA GLY A 100 -20.96 26.16 -28.62
C GLY A 100 -20.52 26.06 -30.07
N TYR A 101 -20.28 24.83 -30.53
CA TYR A 101 -20.05 24.56 -31.96
C TYR A 101 -21.32 24.88 -32.75
N ILE A 102 -21.18 25.65 -33.82
CA ILE A 102 -22.30 26.13 -34.62
C ILE A 102 -22.92 24.95 -35.36
N VAL A 103 -24.26 24.91 -35.41
CA VAL A 103 -25.03 23.97 -36.23
C VAL A 103 -25.77 24.72 -37.31
N LYS A 104 -25.96 24.09 -38.46
CA LYS A 104 -26.51 24.72 -39.68
C LYS A 104 -27.86 25.42 -39.44
N GLY A 105 -28.73 24.89 -38.57
CA GLY A 105 -30.03 25.49 -38.22
C GLY A 105 -30.06 26.48 -37.05
N ALA A 106 -28.93 26.87 -36.45
CA ALA A 106 -28.92 27.88 -35.39
C ALA A 106 -28.99 29.31 -35.95
N LEU A 107 -30.04 30.07 -35.66
CA LEU A 107 -30.16 31.47 -36.08
C LEU A 107 -29.30 32.39 -35.19
N GLY A 108 -28.51 33.29 -35.78
CA GLY A 108 -27.81 34.36 -35.05
C GLY A 108 -26.30 34.54 -35.31
N TYR A 109 -25.69 33.75 -36.20
CA TYR A 109 -24.28 33.92 -36.61
C TYR A 109 -24.10 34.67 -37.95
N LYS A 110 -25.18 34.85 -38.72
CA LYS A 110 -25.21 35.66 -39.95
C LYS A 110 -25.93 36.98 -39.72
N GLU A 111 -25.35 38.08 -40.20
CA GLU A 111 -25.97 39.39 -40.24
C GLU A 111 -26.35 39.69 -41.70
N GLY A 112 -27.55 39.30 -42.11
CA GLY A 112 -27.94 39.28 -43.53
C GLY A 112 -27.30 38.12 -44.29
N ASP A 113 -26.56 38.41 -45.37
CA ASP A 113 -25.82 37.42 -46.18
C ASP A 113 -24.34 37.29 -45.77
N ASN A 114 -23.86 38.13 -44.84
CA ASN A 114 -22.47 38.14 -44.38
C ASN A 114 -22.34 37.54 -42.98
N ASP A 115 -21.19 36.90 -42.72
CA ASP A 115 -20.87 36.37 -41.40
C ASP A 115 -20.65 37.53 -40.42
N LYS A 116 -21.17 37.37 -39.20
CA LYS A 116 -20.99 38.36 -38.13
C LYS A 116 -19.51 38.41 -37.76
N MET A 117 -18.89 39.59 -37.86
CA MET A 117 -17.47 39.79 -37.53
C MET A 117 -17.32 40.19 -36.06
N VAL A 118 -16.26 39.72 -35.40
CA VAL A 118 -15.94 40.09 -34.01
C VAL A 118 -14.46 40.39 -33.85
N THR A 119 -14.16 41.38 -33.01
CA THR A 119 -12.80 41.65 -32.56
C THR A 119 -12.47 40.70 -31.42
N THR A 120 -11.36 39.97 -31.52
CA THR A 120 -10.87 39.10 -30.43
C THR A 120 -9.54 39.63 -29.91
N PRO A 121 -9.19 39.42 -28.63
CA PRO A 121 -7.86 39.76 -28.10
C PRO A 121 -6.68 38.94 -28.69
N TRP A 122 -6.93 38.14 -29.74
CA TRP A 122 -6.05 37.08 -30.22
C TRP A 122 -5.48 37.43 -31.60
N TYR A 123 -6.14 38.37 -32.29
CA TYR A 123 -5.78 38.85 -33.61
C TYR A 123 -5.95 40.36 -33.66
N ASP A 124 -5.06 41.02 -34.40
CA ASP A 124 -5.12 42.48 -34.62
C ASP A 124 -6.16 42.88 -35.70
N HIS A 125 -7.00 41.94 -36.14
CA HIS A 125 -8.04 42.13 -37.14
C HIS A 125 -9.34 41.42 -36.73
N GLU A 126 -10.47 41.92 -37.24
CA GLU A 126 -11.76 41.27 -37.04
C GLU A 126 -11.80 39.94 -37.78
N ILE A 127 -12.26 38.89 -37.08
CA ILE A 127 -12.42 37.54 -37.62
C ILE A 127 -13.90 37.14 -37.57
N PRO A 128 -14.36 36.20 -38.42
CA PRO A 128 -15.72 35.68 -38.35
C PRO A 128 -16.05 35.14 -36.95
N PHE A 129 -17.26 35.38 -36.49
CA PHE A 129 -17.74 34.93 -35.17
C PHE A 129 -17.59 33.41 -34.98
N GLU A 130 -17.80 32.64 -36.04
CA GLU A 130 -17.59 31.19 -36.05
C GLU A 130 -16.13 30.82 -35.76
N GLU A 131 -15.19 31.47 -36.43
CA GLU A 131 -13.75 31.22 -36.26
C GLU A 131 -13.26 31.68 -34.88
N ALA A 132 -13.74 32.83 -34.39
CA ALA A 132 -13.45 33.33 -33.04
C ALA A 132 -13.92 32.37 -31.94
N ALA A 133 -15.15 31.87 -32.08
CA ALA A 133 -15.74 30.93 -31.15
C ALA A 133 -14.98 29.60 -31.13
N GLU A 134 -14.61 29.08 -32.30
CA GLU A 134 -13.85 27.83 -32.42
C GLU A 134 -12.45 27.95 -31.82
N ILE A 135 -11.72 29.03 -32.13
CA ILE A 135 -10.36 29.25 -31.62
C ILE A 135 -10.38 29.43 -30.09
N GLY A 136 -11.35 30.20 -29.57
CA GLY A 136 -11.53 30.40 -28.14
C GLY A 136 -11.83 29.10 -27.40
N THR A 137 -12.81 28.33 -27.90
CA THR A 137 -13.20 27.04 -27.33
C THR A 137 -12.05 26.05 -27.38
N LYS A 138 -11.30 25.97 -28.49
CA LYS A 138 -10.15 25.06 -28.62
C LYS A 138 -9.05 25.35 -27.61
N LYS A 139 -8.65 26.60 -27.41
CA LYS A 139 -7.62 26.93 -26.40
C LYS A 139 -8.11 26.70 -24.98
N VAL A 140 -9.35 27.04 -24.66
CA VAL A 140 -9.90 26.79 -23.32
C VAL A 140 -9.98 25.30 -23.03
N ILE A 141 -10.46 24.52 -24.00
CA ILE A 141 -10.49 23.05 -23.90
C ILE A 141 -9.08 22.50 -23.77
N ASN A 142 -8.06 23.04 -24.43
CA ASN A 142 -6.71 22.51 -24.38
C ASN A 142 -5.93 22.94 -23.12
N GLU A 143 -6.03 24.21 -22.74
CA GLU A 143 -5.10 24.83 -21.79
C GLU A 143 -5.69 24.97 -20.37
N HIS A 144 -7.02 24.96 -20.22
CA HIS A 144 -7.69 25.40 -18.99
C HIS A 144 -8.80 24.46 -18.45
N SER A 145 -9.09 23.33 -19.10
CA SER A 145 -10.01 22.31 -18.57
C SER A 145 -9.30 21.01 -18.21
N THR A 146 -9.68 20.45 -17.06
CA THR A 146 -9.25 19.15 -16.56
C THR A 146 -10.16 18.03 -17.06
N ILE A 147 -11.47 18.31 -17.20
CA ILE A 147 -12.52 17.40 -17.63
C ILE A 147 -13.31 18.03 -18.77
N GLY A 148 -13.70 17.24 -19.78
CA GLY A 148 -14.73 17.60 -20.75
C GLY A 148 -16.12 17.11 -20.35
N LEU A 149 -17.12 17.98 -20.39
CA LEU A 149 -18.53 17.61 -20.34
C LEU A 149 -19.17 17.94 -21.68
N VAL A 150 -19.45 16.93 -22.51
CA VAL A 150 -20.05 17.12 -23.83
C VAL A 150 -21.56 17.09 -23.70
N ILE A 151 -22.24 18.21 -23.88
CA ILE A 151 -23.70 18.27 -23.85
C ILE A 151 -24.24 18.22 -25.28
N THR A 152 -24.95 17.14 -25.57
CA THR A 152 -25.62 16.88 -26.85
C THR A 152 -27.12 16.68 -26.63
N THR A 153 -27.89 16.49 -27.71
CA THR A 153 -29.33 16.31 -27.63
C THR A 153 -29.86 15.29 -28.64
N ASP A 154 -30.98 14.65 -28.30
CA ASP A 154 -31.79 13.82 -29.19
C ASP A 154 -32.75 14.64 -30.10
N GLY A 155 -32.68 15.97 -30.03
CA GLY A 155 -33.52 16.89 -30.82
C GLY A 155 -34.88 17.21 -30.18
N THR A 156 -35.18 16.69 -28.99
CA THR A 156 -36.49 16.89 -28.34
C THR A 156 -36.64 18.23 -27.62
N ILE A 157 -35.53 18.91 -27.32
CA ILE A 157 -35.49 20.14 -26.51
C ILE A 157 -35.55 21.44 -27.35
N THR A 158 -35.38 21.36 -28.66
CA THR A 158 -35.31 22.51 -29.57
C THR A 158 -36.00 22.21 -30.90
N ASP A 159 -36.26 23.25 -31.69
CA ASP A 159 -36.80 23.12 -33.06
C ASP A 159 -35.79 22.56 -34.09
N ILE A 160 -34.57 22.22 -33.66
CA ILE A 160 -33.48 21.73 -34.53
C ILE A 160 -33.48 20.20 -34.50
N SER A 161 -33.41 19.60 -35.70
CA SER A 161 -33.39 18.16 -35.90
C SER A 161 -32.10 17.50 -35.36
N ARG A 162 -32.14 16.22 -34.98
CA ARG A 162 -30.98 15.50 -34.45
C ARG A 162 -29.84 15.44 -35.47
N GLU A 163 -30.20 15.28 -36.74
CA GLU A 163 -29.28 15.13 -37.86
C GLU A 163 -28.33 16.33 -37.98
N GLU A 164 -28.80 17.52 -37.64
CA GLU A 164 -28.00 18.75 -37.67
C GLU A 164 -26.94 18.83 -36.55
N TYR A 165 -27.08 18.04 -35.49
CA TYR A 165 -26.14 17.99 -34.37
C TYR A 165 -25.01 16.97 -34.56
N LEU A 166 -25.17 15.99 -35.47
CA LEU A 166 -24.24 14.86 -35.63
C LEU A 166 -22.83 15.31 -36.02
N GLU A 167 -22.71 16.23 -36.98
CA GLU A 167 -21.42 16.72 -37.48
C GLU A 167 -20.64 17.48 -36.39
N ALA A 168 -21.34 18.35 -35.65
CA ALA A 168 -20.76 19.11 -34.55
C ALA A 168 -20.40 18.22 -33.34
N GLU A 169 -21.23 17.23 -33.02
CA GLU A 169 -20.96 16.27 -31.94
C GLU A 169 -19.72 15.43 -32.23
N GLU A 170 -19.63 14.84 -33.43
CA GLU A 170 -18.51 13.99 -33.81
C GLU A 170 -17.19 14.77 -33.82
N ARG A 171 -17.22 16.03 -34.26
CA ARG A 171 -16.07 16.93 -34.22
C ARG A 171 -15.59 17.20 -32.78
N VAL A 172 -16.49 17.53 -31.87
CA VAL A 172 -16.18 17.77 -30.44
C VAL A 172 -15.55 16.53 -29.80
N VAL A 173 -16.16 15.38 -30.04
CA VAL A 173 -15.69 14.10 -29.47
C VAL A 173 -14.29 13.74 -30.00
N ASN A 174 -14.06 13.90 -31.30
CA ASN A 174 -12.76 13.62 -31.91
C ASN A 174 -11.68 14.58 -31.41
N GLU A 175 -12.01 15.85 -31.19
CA GLU A 175 -11.09 16.82 -30.61
C GLU A 175 -10.68 16.42 -29.20
N LEU A 176 -11.65 16.13 -28.32
CA LEU A 176 -11.38 15.69 -26.94
C LEU A 176 -10.56 14.39 -26.87
N LYS A 177 -10.81 13.45 -27.79
CA LYS A 177 -10.01 12.23 -27.92
C LYS A 177 -8.58 12.51 -28.37
N SER A 178 -8.39 13.40 -29.34
CA SER A 178 -7.06 13.73 -29.89
C SER A 178 -6.12 14.35 -28.84
N ILE A 179 -6.70 15.03 -27.85
CA ILE A 179 -5.99 15.67 -26.74
C ILE A 179 -5.93 14.80 -25.48
N ASN A 180 -6.44 13.56 -25.57
CA ASN A 180 -6.47 12.56 -24.50
C ASN A 180 -7.10 13.08 -23.19
N LYS A 181 -8.09 13.98 -23.29
CA LYS A 181 -8.80 14.50 -22.11
C LYS A 181 -9.95 13.59 -21.73
N PRO A 182 -10.15 13.29 -20.44
CA PRO A 182 -11.31 12.51 -19.99
C PRO A 182 -12.59 13.32 -20.16
N PHE A 183 -13.62 12.70 -20.75
CA PHE A 183 -14.93 13.33 -20.92
C PHE A 183 -16.09 12.34 -20.82
N ILE A 184 -17.28 12.88 -20.53
CA ILE A 184 -18.56 12.18 -20.58
C ILE A 184 -19.49 12.89 -21.56
N ILE A 185 -20.40 12.15 -22.17
CA ILE A 185 -21.46 12.71 -22.99
C ILE A 185 -22.76 12.77 -22.16
N VAL A 186 -23.35 13.95 -22.10
CA VAL A 186 -24.68 14.18 -21.53
C VAL A 186 -25.66 14.32 -22.69
N LEU A 187 -26.55 13.34 -22.84
CA LEU A 187 -27.63 13.37 -23.82
C LEU A 187 -28.85 14.06 -23.20
N ASN A 188 -29.00 15.34 -23.52
CA ASN A 188 -30.11 16.16 -23.04
C ASN A 188 -31.40 15.87 -23.82
N SER A 189 -32.43 15.44 -23.12
CA SER A 189 -33.72 15.06 -23.68
C SER A 189 -34.87 15.47 -22.79
N ALA A 190 -35.95 16.00 -23.38
CA ALA A 190 -37.21 16.22 -22.70
C ALA A 190 -37.97 14.89 -22.43
N LYS A 191 -37.51 13.78 -23.01
CA LYS A 191 -38.10 12.44 -22.91
C LYS A 191 -37.04 11.40 -22.55
N ALA A 192 -36.37 11.61 -21.42
CA ALA A 192 -35.25 10.76 -20.98
C ALA A 192 -35.55 9.25 -20.85
N THR A 193 -36.83 8.84 -20.77
CA THR A 193 -37.27 7.44 -20.67
C THR A 193 -37.78 6.83 -21.98
N ASP A 194 -37.78 7.59 -23.09
CA ASP A 194 -38.22 7.10 -24.39
C ASP A 194 -37.25 6.01 -24.91
N PRO A 195 -37.74 4.86 -25.39
CA PRO A 195 -36.90 3.81 -25.97
C PRO A 195 -35.93 4.32 -27.05
N LYS A 196 -36.33 5.30 -27.86
CA LYS A 196 -35.46 5.88 -28.89
C LYS A 196 -34.24 6.60 -28.31
N THR A 197 -34.43 7.29 -27.19
CA THR A 197 -33.36 8.02 -26.49
C THR A 197 -32.42 7.04 -25.79
N LEU A 198 -32.94 5.93 -25.28
CA LEU A 198 -32.15 4.83 -24.71
C LEU A 198 -31.28 4.13 -25.77
N GLU A 199 -31.86 3.79 -26.92
CA GLU A 199 -31.13 3.24 -28.06
C GLU A 199 -30.03 4.19 -28.53
N LEU A 200 -30.35 5.48 -28.72
CA LEU A 200 -29.37 6.49 -29.10
C LEU A 200 -28.22 6.61 -28.10
N SER A 201 -28.51 6.54 -26.80
CA SER A 201 -27.47 6.53 -25.77
C SER A 201 -26.52 5.34 -25.93
N SER A 202 -27.05 4.13 -26.12
CA SER A 202 -26.22 2.93 -26.32
C SER A 202 -25.43 2.98 -27.64
N GLU A 203 -26.00 3.54 -28.70
CA GLU A 203 -25.28 3.77 -29.96
C GLU A 203 -24.10 4.73 -29.77
N LEU A 204 -24.31 5.83 -29.04
CA LEU A 204 -23.26 6.81 -28.74
C LEU A 204 -22.17 6.23 -27.83
N GLU A 205 -22.54 5.43 -26.82
CA GLU A 205 -21.58 4.73 -25.95
C GLU A 205 -20.69 3.79 -26.77
N ASN A 206 -21.29 2.99 -27.66
CA ASN A 206 -20.55 2.05 -28.51
C ASN A 206 -19.72 2.76 -29.60
N LYS A 207 -20.27 3.81 -30.23
CA LYS A 207 -19.58 4.56 -31.29
C LYS A 207 -18.34 5.28 -30.75
N TYR A 208 -18.46 5.87 -29.57
CA TYR A 208 -17.42 6.74 -29.03
C TYR A 208 -16.62 6.12 -27.87
N ASP A 209 -16.96 4.93 -27.38
CA ASP A 209 -16.29 4.26 -26.25
C ASP A 209 -16.14 5.18 -25.03
N VAL A 210 -17.20 5.93 -24.74
CA VAL A 210 -17.30 6.85 -23.60
C VAL A 210 -18.68 6.74 -22.96
N PRO A 211 -18.79 6.89 -21.63
CA PRO A 211 -20.08 6.83 -20.96
C PRO A 211 -21.03 7.93 -21.47
N VAL A 212 -22.30 7.57 -21.68
CA VAL A 212 -23.36 8.51 -22.03
C VAL A 212 -24.38 8.53 -20.91
N GLN A 213 -24.75 9.72 -20.46
CA GLN A 213 -25.78 9.92 -19.45
C GLN A 213 -26.96 10.64 -20.07
N ILE A 214 -28.11 9.96 -20.14
CA ILE A 214 -29.38 10.56 -20.53
C ILE A 214 -29.89 11.38 -19.36
N MET A 215 -30.35 12.60 -19.63
CA MET A 215 -30.86 13.51 -18.62
C MET A 215 -31.80 14.54 -19.21
N ASP A 216 -32.80 14.94 -18.41
CA ASP A 216 -33.50 16.21 -18.60
C ASP A 216 -32.78 17.30 -17.80
N VAL A 217 -31.98 18.13 -18.49
CA VAL A 217 -31.16 19.17 -17.85
C VAL A 217 -32.02 20.23 -17.15
N LEU A 218 -33.25 20.46 -17.62
CA LEU A 218 -34.16 21.45 -17.03
C LEU A 218 -34.64 21.03 -15.64
N ASN A 219 -34.93 19.73 -15.48
CA ASN A 219 -35.48 19.14 -14.27
C ASN A 219 -34.45 18.33 -13.46
N MET A 220 -33.16 18.57 -13.70
CA MET A 220 -32.04 17.88 -13.08
C MET A 220 -32.05 18.07 -11.54
N LYS A 221 -31.74 16.99 -10.81
CA LYS A 221 -31.57 17.00 -9.36
C LYS A 221 -30.11 16.80 -8.96
N GLU A 222 -29.82 17.04 -7.68
CA GLU A 222 -28.49 16.83 -7.09
C GLU A 222 -27.95 15.40 -7.31
N VAL A 223 -28.83 14.41 -7.25
CA VAL A 223 -28.50 12.99 -7.48
C VAL A 223 -28.03 12.75 -8.93
N ASP A 224 -28.62 13.43 -9.90
CA ASP A 224 -28.27 13.28 -11.32
C ASP A 224 -26.88 13.86 -11.59
N ILE A 225 -26.58 15.03 -11.02
CA ILE A 225 -25.24 15.63 -11.07
C ILE A 225 -24.21 14.71 -10.41
N THR A 226 -24.52 14.23 -9.21
CA THR A 226 -23.66 13.30 -8.47
C THR A 226 -23.33 12.08 -9.33
N ASN A 227 -24.31 11.54 -10.05
CA ASN A 227 -24.11 10.40 -10.95
C ASN A 227 -23.23 10.73 -12.16
N ILE A 228 -23.41 11.90 -12.79
CA ILE A 228 -22.55 12.36 -13.90
C ILE A 228 -21.10 12.40 -13.44
N PHE A 229 -20.83 13.09 -12.32
CA PHE A 229 -19.47 13.21 -11.82
C PHE A 229 -18.92 11.87 -11.33
N LYS A 230 -19.70 10.99 -10.69
CA LYS A 230 -19.24 9.63 -10.36
C LYS A 230 -18.80 8.83 -11.60
N ARG A 231 -19.47 9.01 -12.75
CA ARG A 231 -19.09 8.38 -14.02
C ARG A 231 -17.87 9.02 -14.65
N VAL A 232 -17.78 10.35 -14.64
CA VAL A 232 -16.62 11.10 -15.13
C VAL A 232 -15.36 10.77 -14.34
N LEU A 233 -15.46 10.78 -13.01
CA LEU A 233 -14.37 10.52 -12.10
C LEU A 233 -13.78 9.11 -12.30
N LYS A 234 -14.60 8.15 -12.72
CA LYS A 234 -14.15 6.80 -13.09
C LYS A 234 -13.24 6.75 -14.33
N GLU A 235 -13.31 7.76 -15.18
CA GLU A 235 -12.48 7.87 -16.40
C GLU A 235 -11.16 8.62 -16.17
N PHE A 236 -10.91 9.14 -14.96
CA PHE A 236 -9.66 9.80 -14.66
C PHE A 236 -8.49 8.82 -14.74
N PRO A 237 -7.38 9.20 -15.41
CA PRO A 237 -6.14 8.43 -15.36
C PRO A 237 -5.59 8.43 -13.93
N ILE A 238 -4.89 7.39 -13.49
CA ILE A 238 -4.21 7.39 -12.20
C ILE A 238 -2.72 7.56 -12.43
N LYS A 239 -2.08 8.42 -11.62
CA LYS A 239 -0.64 8.63 -11.66
C LYS A 239 0.09 7.83 -10.58
N GLU A 240 -0.51 7.75 -9.40
CA GLU A 240 0.11 7.11 -8.24
C GLU A 240 -0.92 6.27 -7.48
N ILE A 241 -0.49 5.10 -7.02
CA ILE A 241 -1.29 4.22 -6.17
C ILE A 241 -0.49 3.99 -4.90
N ASN A 242 -0.99 4.55 -3.80
CA ASN A 242 -0.46 4.32 -2.47
C ASN A 242 -1.14 3.10 -1.88
N ILE A 243 -0.33 2.10 -1.54
CA ILE A 243 -0.81 0.81 -1.04
C ILE A 243 -0.46 0.72 0.43
N ASP A 244 -1.47 0.77 1.29
CA ASP A 244 -1.30 0.51 2.72
C ASP A 244 -1.34 -0.99 2.99
N MET A 245 -0.30 -1.47 3.65
CA MET A 245 -0.21 -2.85 4.12
C MET A 245 0.34 -2.86 5.55
N PRO A 246 0.01 -3.86 6.37
CA PRO A 246 0.57 -3.97 7.71
C PRO A 246 2.11 -4.07 7.74
N GLU A 247 2.76 -3.26 8.57
CA GLU A 247 4.23 -3.17 8.66
C GLU A 247 4.92 -4.53 8.93
N TRP A 248 4.25 -5.44 9.63
CA TRP A 248 4.83 -6.75 9.94
C TRP A 248 5.01 -7.62 8.69
N ILE A 249 4.19 -7.43 7.64
CA ILE A 249 4.36 -8.10 6.34
C ILE A 249 5.64 -7.62 5.66
N GLU A 250 5.95 -6.33 5.80
CA GLU A 250 7.14 -5.73 5.23
C GLU A 250 8.42 -6.28 5.86
N LYS A 251 8.37 -6.59 7.17
CA LYS A 251 9.48 -7.19 7.93
C LYS A 251 9.70 -8.68 7.67
N LEU A 252 8.82 -9.35 6.92
CA LEU A 252 9.01 -10.75 6.54
C LEU A 252 10.21 -10.90 5.60
N GLU A 253 10.86 -12.06 5.68
CA GLU A 253 11.91 -12.44 4.74
C GLU A 253 11.43 -12.34 3.28
N SER A 254 12.33 -11.94 2.38
CA SER A 254 11.98 -11.71 0.97
C SER A 254 11.46 -12.96 0.24
N LYS A 255 11.82 -14.16 0.73
CA LYS A 255 11.37 -15.46 0.18
C LYS A 255 10.07 -15.96 0.81
N HIS A 256 9.53 -15.27 1.81
CA HIS A 256 8.33 -15.71 2.49
C HIS A 256 7.12 -15.65 1.54
N TRP A 257 6.35 -16.75 1.48
CA TRP A 257 5.23 -16.93 0.55
C TRP A 257 4.22 -15.77 0.60
N LEU A 258 3.89 -15.29 1.81
CA LEU A 258 2.95 -14.19 2.00
C LEU A 258 3.45 -12.89 1.36
N LYS A 259 4.75 -12.58 1.50
CA LYS A 259 5.35 -11.37 0.95
C LYS A 259 5.39 -11.42 -0.58
N ASP A 260 5.75 -12.58 -1.15
CA ASP A 260 5.74 -12.77 -2.61
C ASP A 260 4.32 -12.64 -3.20
N ASN A 261 3.32 -13.20 -2.53
CA ASN A 261 1.92 -13.06 -2.93
C ASN A 261 1.45 -11.60 -2.90
N TYR A 262 1.78 -10.84 -1.84
CA TYR A 262 1.48 -9.40 -1.77
C TYR A 262 2.15 -8.63 -2.92
N TRP A 263 3.43 -8.89 -3.22
CA TRP A 263 4.11 -8.29 -4.36
C TRP A 263 3.53 -8.71 -5.71
N GLY A 264 2.99 -9.92 -5.82
CA GLY A 264 2.24 -10.39 -6.98
C GLY A 264 1.01 -9.51 -7.23
N LEU A 265 0.23 -9.24 -6.18
CA LEU A 265 -0.95 -8.37 -6.26
C LEU A 265 -0.59 -6.93 -6.63
N VAL A 266 0.42 -6.37 -5.99
CA VAL A 266 0.93 -5.02 -6.32
C VAL A 266 1.31 -4.94 -7.80
N ARG A 267 2.05 -5.95 -8.33
CA ARG A 267 2.40 -6.01 -9.75
C ARG A 267 1.18 -6.12 -10.67
N GLN A 268 0.12 -6.81 -10.25
CA GLN A 268 -1.12 -6.91 -11.02
C GLN A 268 -1.90 -5.59 -11.04
N ILE A 269 -1.96 -4.88 -9.90
CA ILE A 269 -2.53 -3.54 -9.80
C ILE A 269 -1.80 -2.61 -10.78
N CYS A 270 -0.46 -2.55 -10.71
CA CYS A 270 0.33 -1.67 -11.58
C CYS A 270 0.18 -1.96 -13.08
N LYS A 271 -0.12 -3.20 -13.48
CA LYS A 271 -0.30 -3.57 -14.89
C LYS A 271 -1.69 -3.25 -15.43
N ASN A 272 -2.72 -3.42 -14.61
CA ASN A 272 -4.10 -3.40 -15.06
C ASN A 272 -4.81 -2.09 -14.74
N VAL A 273 -4.25 -1.25 -13.87
CA VAL A 273 -4.85 0.00 -13.45
C VAL A 273 -4.26 1.16 -14.22
N ASN A 274 -5.06 1.72 -15.14
CA ASN A 274 -4.75 2.98 -15.80
C ASN A 274 -5.76 4.07 -15.41
N LYS A 275 -7.00 3.69 -15.13
CA LYS A 275 -8.09 4.59 -14.73
C LYS A 275 -8.67 4.23 -13.37
N VAL A 276 -9.31 5.20 -12.71
CA VAL A 276 -10.02 5.02 -11.43
C VAL A 276 -10.96 3.82 -11.42
N ARG A 277 -11.72 3.59 -12.50
CA ARG A 277 -12.61 2.43 -12.63
C ARG A 277 -11.89 1.08 -12.57
N ASP A 278 -10.63 1.05 -12.99
CA ASP A 278 -9.85 -0.18 -13.08
C ASP A 278 -9.38 -0.64 -11.70
N ILE A 279 -9.21 0.29 -10.73
CA ILE A 279 -8.94 -0.07 -9.33
C ILE A 279 -10.08 -0.95 -8.81
N GLY A 280 -11.33 -0.47 -8.88
CA GLY A 280 -12.47 -1.21 -8.36
C GLY A 280 -12.62 -2.60 -9.00
N LYS A 281 -12.42 -2.70 -10.32
CA LYS A 281 -12.44 -3.99 -11.04
C LYS A 281 -11.31 -4.93 -10.59
N THR A 282 -10.11 -4.39 -10.44
CA THR A 282 -8.93 -5.17 -10.04
C THR A 282 -9.04 -5.66 -8.60
N LEU A 283 -9.48 -4.79 -7.68
CA LEU A 283 -9.72 -5.12 -6.28
C LEU A 283 -10.83 -6.18 -6.11
N ASN A 284 -11.91 -6.09 -6.90
CA ASN A 284 -12.94 -7.12 -6.89
C ASN A 284 -12.39 -8.49 -7.29
N GLY A 285 -11.41 -8.54 -8.21
CA GLY A 285 -10.73 -9.78 -8.58
C GLY A 285 -9.86 -10.37 -7.47
N PHE A 286 -9.58 -9.63 -6.40
CA PHE A 286 -8.75 -10.10 -5.28
C PHE A 286 -9.54 -10.68 -4.12
N THR A 287 -10.87 -10.56 -4.14
CA THR A 287 -11.74 -11.08 -3.07
C THR A 287 -11.68 -12.61 -2.93
N GLU A 288 -11.22 -13.33 -3.96
CA GLU A 288 -11.04 -14.79 -3.93
C GLU A 288 -9.72 -15.24 -3.27
N ASN A 289 -8.82 -14.33 -2.90
CA ASN A 289 -7.53 -14.72 -2.32
C ASN A 289 -7.67 -15.25 -0.88
N ASP A 290 -6.96 -16.35 -0.58
CA ASP A 290 -7.03 -17.01 0.73
C ASP A 290 -6.43 -16.20 1.87
N PHE A 291 -5.56 -15.22 1.58
CA PHE A 291 -4.81 -14.47 2.59
C PHE A 291 -5.30 -13.02 2.80
N LEU A 292 -6.23 -12.51 1.98
CA LEU A 292 -6.79 -11.14 2.09
C LEU A 292 -8.23 -11.15 2.58
N GLU A 293 -8.58 -10.32 3.56
CA GLU A 293 -9.97 -10.20 4.07
C GLU A 293 -10.80 -9.28 3.17
N TYR A 294 -10.28 -8.09 2.93
CA TYR A 294 -10.88 -7.11 2.03
C TYR A 294 -9.78 -6.16 1.54
N SER A 295 -10.03 -5.61 0.36
CA SER A 295 -9.25 -4.52 -0.21
C SER A 295 -10.21 -3.38 -0.53
N GLN A 296 -9.92 -2.18 -0.04
CA GLN A 296 -10.78 -1.01 -0.22
C GLN A 296 -9.97 0.19 -0.66
N ILE A 297 -10.65 1.12 -1.32
CA ILE A 297 -10.12 2.44 -1.61
C ILE A 297 -10.45 3.31 -0.39
N ASP A 298 -9.44 3.80 0.31
CA ASP A 298 -9.66 4.64 1.50
C ASP A 298 -9.85 6.10 1.11
N GLU A 299 -9.06 6.56 0.15
CA GLU A 299 -9.05 7.95 -0.29
C GLU A 299 -8.64 8.03 -1.76
N MET A 300 -9.16 9.02 -2.46
CA MET A 300 -8.76 9.30 -3.83
C MET A 300 -8.68 10.82 -4.04
N ASP A 301 -7.46 11.30 -4.28
CA ASP A 301 -7.22 12.68 -4.66
C ASP A 301 -7.14 12.77 -6.18
N MET A 302 -8.20 13.35 -6.74
CA MET A 302 -8.39 13.52 -8.17
C MET A 302 -7.56 14.68 -8.74
N GLY A 303 -7.15 15.63 -7.90
CA GLY A 303 -6.29 16.73 -8.30
C GLY A 303 -4.85 16.26 -8.53
N SER A 304 -4.36 15.35 -7.69
CA SER A 304 -3.01 14.79 -7.83
C SER A 304 -2.96 13.45 -8.59
N GLY A 305 -4.10 12.79 -8.76
CA GLY A 305 -4.17 11.47 -9.41
C GLY A 305 -3.65 10.36 -8.53
N VAL A 306 -3.72 10.56 -7.21
CA VAL A 306 -3.23 9.66 -6.18
C VAL A 306 -4.42 8.89 -5.62
N ALA A 307 -4.37 7.56 -5.73
CA ALA A 307 -5.33 6.67 -5.10
C ALA A 307 -4.71 5.94 -3.92
N ARG A 308 -5.40 5.89 -2.79
CA ARG A 308 -4.97 5.16 -1.60
C ARG A 308 -5.79 3.89 -1.42
N VAL A 309 -5.11 2.76 -1.34
CA VAL A 309 -5.69 1.42 -1.29
C VAL A 309 -5.15 0.66 -0.09
N SER A 310 -6.03 0.19 0.79
CA SER A 310 -5.66 -0.71 1.88
C SER A 310 -5.77 -2.17 1.48
N LEU A 311 -4.72 -2.96 1.76
CA LEU A 311 -4.66 -4.41 1.58
C LEU A 311 -4.56 -5.13 2.93
N ASN A 312 -5.71 -5.51 3.50
CA ASN A 312 -5.77 -6.10 4.83
C ASN A 312 -5.75 -7.64 4.81
N PRO A 313 -4.82 -8.29 5.52
CA PRO A 313 -4.75 -9.75 5.57
C PRO A 313 -5.92 -10.33 6.38
N LYS A 314 -6.32 -11.57 6.07
CA LYS A 314 -7.33 -12.29 6.86
C LYS A 314 -6.91 -12.45 8.31
N LYS A 315 -7.90 -12.30 9.21
CA LYS A 315 -7.78 -12.74 10.62
C LYS A 315 -7.26 -14.18 10.65
N GLY A 316 -6.17 -14.40 11.39
CA GLY A 316 -5.50 -15.70 11.46
C GLY A 316 -4.17 -15.79 10.73
N ILE A 317 -3.97 -15.04 9.64
CA ILE A 317 -2.71 -15.11 8.86
C ILE A 317 -1.51 -14.70 9.71
N PHE A 318 -1.66 -13.67 10.54
CA PHE A 318 -0.60 -13.24 11.45
C PHE A 318 -0.14 -14.37 12.38
N TYR A 319 -1.08 -15.12 12.98
CA TYR A 319 -0.73 -16.23 13.87
C TYR A 319 -0.15 -17.43 13.11
N LYS A 320 -0.62 -17.69 11.89
CA LYS A 320 -0.03 -18.71 11.02
C LYS A 320 1.44 -18.40 10.73
N VAL A 321 1.74 -17.14 10.37
CA VAL A 321 3.11 -16.70 10.13
C VAL A 321 3.95 -16.82 11.40
N LEU A 322 3.44 -16.38 12.56
CA LEU A 322 4.16 -16.58 13.83
C LEU A 322 4.42 -18.05 14.15
N SER A 323 3.48 -18.94 13.80
CA SER A 323 3.65 -20.38 14.01
C SER A 323 4.77 -20.96 13.13
N GLU A 324 4.87 -20.48 11.89
CA GLU A 324 5.94 -20.85 10.94
C GLU A 324 7.32 -20.40 11.45
N TYR A 325 7.45 -19.16 11.96
CA TYR A 325 8.75 -18.66 12.47
C TYR A 325 9.17 -19.27 13.80
N CYS A 326 8.21 -19.54 14.70
CA CYS A 326 8.49 -20.06 16.03
C CYS A 326 8.50 -21.60 16.09
N GLU A 327 8.22 -22.28 14.97
CA GLU A 327 8.01 -23.74 14.91
C GLU A 327 7.05 -24.24 16.01
N THR A 328 6.05 -23.43 16.34
CA THR A 328 5.13 -23.65 17.47
C THR A 328 3.73 -23.27 17.06
N ASP A 329 2.72 -24.11 17.32
CA ASP A 329 1.34 -23.80 16.96
C ASP A 329 0.78 -22.64 17.79
N ILE A 330 0.57 -21.50 17.13
CA ILE A 330 -0.09 -20.31 17.67
C ILE A 330 -1.38 -20.11 16.88
N LEU A 331 -2.51 -20.46 17.49
CA LEU A 331 -3.85 -20.37 16.90
C LEU A 331 -4.57 -19.06 17.27
N GLY A 332 -4.02 -18.27 18.18
CA GLY A 332 -4.62 -17.00 18.60
C GLY A 332 -3.92 -16.31 19.77
N GLU A 333 -4.58 -15.27 20.28
CA GLU A 333 -4.04 -14.33 21.28
C GLU A 333 -3.61 -15.01 22.59
N SER A 334 -4.43 -15.93 23.11
CA SER A 334 -4.13 -16.61 24.38
C SER A 334 -2.90 -17.50 24.29
N GLN A 335 -2.72 -18.21 23.17
CA GLN A 335 -1.53 -19.04 22.95
C GLN A 335 -0.30 -18.18 22.72
N LEU A 336 -0.41 -17.09 21.94
CA LEU A 336 0.67 -16.12 21.77
C LEU A 336 1.16 -15.57 23.11
N LEU A 337 0.23 -15.20 24.02
CA LEU A 337 0.58 -14.70 25.34
C LEU A 337 1.34 -15.72 26.18
N ASN A 338 0.90 -16.99 26.16
CA ASN A 338 1.58 -18.07 26.88
C ASN A 338 2.97 -18.33 26.31
N THR A 339 3.10 -18.40 24.98
CA THR A 339 4.38 -18.60 24.29
C THR A 339 5.37 -17.47 24.61
N ILE A 340 4.93 -16.20 24.58
CA ILE A 340 5.77 -15.06 24.96
C ILE A 340 6.19 -15.15 26.44
N LYS A 341 5.27 -15.56 27.33
CA LYS A 341 5.58 -15.71 28.76
C LYS A 341 6.63 -16.78 28.99
N ASP A 342 6.57 -17.89 28.27
CA ASP A 342 7.54 -18.97 28.40
C ASP A 342 8.89 -18.61 27.77
N TYR A 343 8.88 -17.93 26.61
CA TYR A 343 10.11 -17.36 26.06
C TYR A 343 10.75 -16.32 26.97
N HIS A 344 9.96 -15.48 27.64
CA HIS A 344 10.50 -14.51 28.57
C HIS A 344 11.17 -15.18 29.77
N LYS A 345 10.55 -16.21 30.37
CA LYS A 345 11.19 -16.99 31.44
C LYS A 345 12.50 -17.63 30.97
N ALA A 346 12.48 -18.29 29.80
CA ALA A 346 13.67 -18.92 29.24
C ALA A 346 14.78 -17.90 28.95
N LYS A 347 14.41 -16.72 28.44
CA LYS A 347 15.34 -15.63 28.17
C LYS A 347 15.99 -15.09 29.43
N VAL A 348 15.24 -14.89 30.52
CA VAL A 348 15.79 -14.41 31.79
C VAL A 348 16.83 -15.39 32.35
N GLU A 349 16.54 -16.69 32.30
CA GLU A 349 17.49 -17.73 32.74
C GLU A 349 18.71 -17.85 31.81
N TYR A 350 18.50 -17.74 30.49
CA TYR A 350 19.59 -17.78 29.52
C TYR A 350 20.50 -16.55 29.63
N ASP A 351 19.94 -15.35 29.69
CA ASP A 351 20.68 -14.09 29.78
C ASP A 351 21.59 -14.12 31.02
N ARG A 352 21.12 -14.71 32.13
CA ARG A 352 21.91 -14.91 33.35
C ARG A 352 23.16 -15.78 33.16
N ILE A 353 23.10 -16.80 32.32
CA ILE A 353 24.21 -17.76 32.13
C ILE A 353 25.01 -17.52 30.84
N SER A 354 24.53 -16.63 29.96
CA SER A 354 25.02 -16.45 28.60
C SER A 354 26.51 -16.10 28.53
N ASP A 355 26.98 -15.16 29.36
CA ASP A 355 28.38 -14.78 29.45
C ASP A 355 29.26 -15.93 29.94
N ALA A 356 28.83 -16.62 31.00
CA ALA A 356 29.55 -17.78 31.53
C ALA A 356 29.67 -18.92 30.49
N LEU A 357 28.62 -19.16 29.70
CA LEU A 357 28.68 -20.13 28.61
C LEU A 357 29.68 -19.73 27.50
N ARG A 358 29.83 -18.42 27.25
CA ARG A 358 30.84 -17.92 26.32
C ARG A 358 32.25 -18.14 26.87
N ASP A 359 32.47 -17.81 28.14
CA ASP A 359 33.75 -17.98 28.82
C ASP A 359 34.21 -19.44 28.87
N VAL A 360 33.29 -20.38 29.10
CA VAL A 360 33.59 -21.83 29.07
C VAL A 360 34.06 -22.28 27.70
N LYS A 361 33.44 -21.75 26.63
CA LYS A 361 33.81 -22.11 25.26
C LYS A 361 35.19 -21.58 24.92
N GLU A 362 35.55 -20.38 25.38
CA GLU A 362 36.83 -19.75 25.06
C GLU A 362 37.98 -20.22 25.96
N THR A 363 37.74 -20.27 27.28
CA THR A 363 38.81 -20.50 28.28
C THR A 363 38.73 -21.87 28.98
N GLY A 364 37.61 -22.59 28.83
CA GLY A 364 37.35 -23.86 29.52
C GLY A 364 36.69 -23.70 30.90
N TYR A 365 36.51 -22.47 31.39
CA TYR A 365 35.88 -22.18 32.67
C TYR A 365 34.99 -20.94 32.59
N GLY A 366 33.79 -20.99 33.15
CA GLY A 366 32.89 -19.84 33.22
C GLY A 366 32.20 -19.73 34.56
N LEU A 367 31.98 -18.50 34.99
CA LEU A 367 31.43 -18.16 36.30
C LEU A 367 30.18 -17.31 36.13
N VAL A 368 29.09 -17.75 36.74
CA VAL A 368 27.90 -16.90 36.94
C VAL A 368 27.99 -16.30 38.33
N ALA A 369 28.21 -14.99 38.38
CA ALA A 369 28.24 -14.26 39.63
C ALA A 369 26.83 -14.24 40.27
N PRO A 370 26.74 -14.33 41.62
CA PRO A 370 25.47 -14.20 42.32
C PRO A 370 24.85 -12.82 42.09
N GLN A 371 23.53 -12.77 41.93
CA GLN A 371 22.82 -11.51 41.89
C GLN A 371 22.60 -10.99 43.32
N LEU A 372 22.47 -9.66 43.48
CA LEU A 372 22.16 -9.02 44.76
C LEU A 372 20.89 -9.58 45.42
N THR A 373 19.88 -9.92 44.61
CA THR A 373 18.62 -10.54 45.04
C THR A 373 18.79 -11.93 45.64
N GLU A 374 19.92 -12.59 45.40
CA GLU A 374 20.22 -13.94 45.86
C GLU A 374 21.16 -13.94 47.08
N MET A 375 21.66 -12.76 47.47
CA MET A 375 22.49 -12.60 48.65
C MET A 375 21.66 -12.72 49.92
N LYS A 376 22.03 -13.65 50.79
CA LYS A 376 21.48 -13.81 52.13
C LYS A 376 22.45 -13.24 53.16
N LEU A 377 22.05 -12.18 53.84
CA LEU A 377 22.78 -11.61 54.97
C LEU A 377 22.34 -12.28 56.27
N GLU A 378 23.27 -12.91 56.99
CA GLU A 378 23.01 -13.41 58.34
C GLU A 378 23.00 -12.26 59.36
N GLU A 379 22.33 -12.48 60.49
CA GLU A 379 22.29 -11.50 61.58
C GLU A 379 23.70 -11.07 62.03
N PRO A 380 23.97 -9.75 62.14
CA PRO A 380 25.25 -9.25 62.60
C PRO A 380 25.56 -9.74 64.02
N LYS A 381 26.76 -10.29 64.22
CA LYS A 381 27.20 -10.74 65.56
C LYS A 381 28.37 -9.90 66.05
N ILE A 382 28.25 -9.37 67.27
CA ILE A 382 29.37 -8.70 67.92
C ILE A 382 30.31 -9.77 68.47
N VAL A 383 31.56 -9.75 68.02
CA VAL A 383 32.63 -10.61 68.49
C VAL A 383 33.71 -9.77 69.16
N LYS A 384 34.23 -10.26 70.28
CA LYS A 384 35.31 -9.60 71.01
C LYS A 384 36.64 -10.19 70.56
N ASN A 385 37.50 -9.35 69.98
CA ASN A 385 38.84 -9.74 69.53
C ASN A 385 39.87 -8.94 70.36
N GLY A 386 40.40 -9.57 71.41
CA GLY A 386 41.27 -8.90 72.38
C GLY A 386 40.57 -7.76 73.14
N SER A 387 41.05 -6.52 72.98
CA SER A 387 40.47 -5.31 73.60
C SER A 387 39.41 -4.60 72.75
N ARG A 388 39.15 -5.04 71.52
CA ARG A 388 38.22 -4.40 70.58
C ARG A 388 36.98 -5.26 70.34
N TYR A 389 35.87 -4.61 70.03
CA TYR A 389 34.62 -5.23 69.59
C TYR A 389 34.49 -5.07 68.08
N GLU A 390 34.27 -6.17 67.37
CA GLU A 390 34.09 -6.22 65.92
C GLU A 390 32.68 -6.71 65.61
N VAL A 391 32.06 -6.14 64.57
CA VAL A 391 30.78 -6.63 64.05
C VAL A 391 31.08 -7.60 62.91
N LYS A 392 30.77 -8.87 63.11
CA LYS A 392 30.90 -9.90 62.08
C LYS A 392 29.63 -9.93 61.25
N LEU A 393 29.77 -9.48 60.00
CA LEU A 393 28.77 -9.60 58.95
C LEU A 393 29.09 -10.84 58.12
N LYS A 394 28.08 -11.66 57.84
CA LYS A 394 28.20 -12.81 56.94
C LYS A 394 27.15 -12.69 55.85
N ALA A 395 27.59 -12.72 54.61
CA ALA A 395 26.72 -12.83 53.45
C ALA A 395 27.04 -14.14 52.73
N SER A 396 26.01 -14.82 52.23
CA SER A 396 26.14 -16.03 51.42
C SER A 396 25.31 -15.87 50.14
N ALA A 397 25.84 -16.37 49.02
CA ALA A 397 25.13 -16.36 47.75
C ALA A 397 25.59 -17.54 46.87
N PRO A 398 24.69 -18.14 46.08
CA PRO A 398 25.04 -19.23 45.18
C PRO A 398 25.87 -18.72 43.99
N SER A 399 26.94 -19.41 43.64
CA SER A 399 27.70 -19.19 42.40
C SER A 399 27.60 -20.43 41.54
N PHE A 400 27.47 -20.24 40.22
CA PHE A 400 27.47 -21.35 39.27
C PHE A 400 28.79 -21.35 38.51
N HIS A 401 29.40 -22.52 38.46
CA HIS A 401 30.67 -22.74 37.80
C HIS A 401 30.46 -23.78 36.70
N PHE A 402 30.82 -23.40 35.48
CA PHE A 402 30.80 -24.27 34.32
C PHE A 402 32.24 -24.65 33.98
N ILE A 403 32.48 -25.94 33.77
CA ILE A 403 33.82 -26.48 33.47
C ILE A 403 33.71 -27.29 32.18
N ARG A 404 34.51 -26.96 31.17
CA ARG A 404 34.62 -27.76 29.95
C ARG A 404 35.47 -29.00 30.24
N ALA A 405 34.93 -30.17 29.92
CA ALA A 405 35.65 -31.44 29.99
C ALA A 405 35.70 -32.06 28.58
N ASP A 406 36.90 -32.11 28.00
CA ASP A 406 37.11 -32.68 26.68
C ASP A 406 37.26 -34.21 26.79
N ILE A 407 36.29 -34.96 26.25
CA ILE A 407 36.26 -36.43 26.33
C ILE A 407 36.96 -37.02 25.10
N GLN A 408 38.02 -37.78 25.32
CA GLN A 408 38.70 -38.53 24.27
C GLN A 408 38.25 -39.99 24.26
N THR A 409 37.92 -40.51 23.07
CA THR A 409 37.58 -41.92 22.86
C THR A 409 38.43 -42.48 21.73
N GLU A 410 39.14 -43.57 22.03
CA GLU A 410 39.85 -44.37 21.05
C GLU A 410 38.98 -45.59 20.69
N ILE A 411 38.91 -45.91 19.41
CA ILE A 411 38.19 -47.08 18.90
C ILE A 411 39.23 -47.96 18.23
N SER A 412 39.42 -49.17 18.77
CA SER A 412 40.29 -50.19 18.19
C SER A 412 39.40 -51.29 17.61
N PRO A 413 38.95 -51.18 16.34
CA PRO A 413 38.16 -52.24 15.73
C PRO A 413 39.00 -53.52 15.62
N ILE A 414 38.41 -54.66 15.94
CA ILE A 414 39.07 -55.95 15.76
C ILE A 414 39.05 -56.26 14.26
N MET A 415 40.22 -56.24 13.63
CA MET A 415 40.37 -56.58 12.21
C MET A 415 40.79 -58.04 12.06
N GLY A 416 40.34 -58.68 10.97
CA GLY A 416 40.59 -60.08 10.69
C GLY A 416 42.05 -60.33 10.31
N THR A 417 42.37 -60.23 9.02
CA THR A 417 43.72 -60.45 8.49
C THR A 417 44.52 -59.15 8.38
N GLU A 418 45.85 -59.26 8.31
CA GLU A 418 46.77 -58.12 8.17
C GLU A 418 46.48 -57.31 6.88
N ARG A 419 46.20 -58.01 5.77
CA ARG A 419 45.83 -57.39 4.49
C ARG A 419 44.56 -56.54 4.56
N GLU A 420 43.51 -57.04 5.23
CA GLU A 420 42.25 -56.30 5.41
C GLU A 420 42.46 -55.05 6.28
N SER A 421 43.43 -55.09 7.19
CA SER A 421 43.78 -53.94 8.03
C SER A 421 44.53 -52.86 7.25
N GLU A 422 45.49 -53.26 6.41
CA GLU A 422 46.23 -52.34 5.54
C GLU A 422 45.30 -51.67 4.51
N GLU A 423 44.36 -52.42 3.94
CA GLU A 423 43.41 -51.89 2.95
C GLU A 423 42.46 -50.85 3.57
N LEU A 424 41.97 -51.08 4.80
CA LEU A 424 41.14 -50.10 5.51
C LEU A 424 41.93 -48.84 5.89
N VAL A 425 43.17 -48.98 6.36
CA VAL A 425 44.00 -47.81 6.69
C VAL A 425 44.24 -46.98 5.44
N LYS A 426 44.51 -47.63 4.30
CA LYS A 426 44.71 -46.94 3.03
C LYS A 426 43.43 -46.24 2.55
N SER A 427 42.27 -46.88 2.64
CA SER A 427 41.00 -46.25 2.25
C SER A 427 40.64 -45.06 3.14
N LEU A 428 40.86 -45.15 4.45
CA LEU A 428 40.62 -44.05 5.39
C LEU A 428 41.57 -42.87 5.15
N LEU A 429 42.84 -43.14 4.80
CA LEU A 429 43.80 -42.09 4.45
C LEU A 429 43.43 -41.39 3.14
N GLU A 430 43.02 -42.15 2.11
CA GLU A 430 42.57 -41.58 0.83
C GLU A 430 41.30 -40.73 1.02
N GLU A 431 40.34 -41.17 1.84
CA GLU A 431 39.15 -40.37 2.18
C GLU A 431 39.51 -39.12 3.00
N PHE A 432 40.43 -39.22 3.96
CA PHE A 432 40.91 -38.10 4.78
C PHE A 432 41.57 -36.99 3.94
N GLU A 433 42.42 -37.38 3.00
CA GLU A 433 43.11 -36.44 2.11
C GLU A 433 42.16 -35.75 1.14
N SER A 434 41.04 -36.40 0.80
CA SER A 434 40.03 -35.84 -0.11
C SER A 434 39.08 -34.84 0.58
N ASP A 435 38.53 -35.19 1.75
CA ASP A 435 37.65 -34.36 2.55
C ASP A 435 37.53 -34.94 3.97
N PRO A 436 38.13 -34.30 5.00
CA PRO A 436 38.10 -34.78 6.37
C PRO A 436 36.69 -35.00 6.95
N SER A 437 35.68 -34.33 6.38
CA SER A 437 34.29 -34.42 6.83
C SER A 437 33.62 -35.73 6.40
N LYS A 438 34.06 -36.32 5.28
CA LYS A 438 33.44 -37.54 4.71
C LYS A 438 33.74 -38.80 5.51
N ILE A 439 34.82 -38.80 6.29
CA ILE A 439 35.16 -39.94 7.16
C ILE A 439 34.03 -40.23 8.15
N TRP A 440 33.30 -39.22 8.60
CA TRP A 440 32.17 -39.41 9.53
C TRP A 440 31.00 -40.17 8.89
N GLU A 441 30.87 -40.06 7.57
CA GLU A 441 29.86 -40.76 6.75
C GLU A 441 30.37 -42.12 6.25
N SER A 442 31.67 -42.41 6.39
CA SER A 442 32.26 -43.69 5.99
C SER A 442 31.61 -44.86 6.75
N ASN A 443 31.35 -45.93 6.02
CA ASN A 443 30.65 -47.10 6.55
C ASN A 443 31.67 -48.12 7.08
N MET A 444 31.68 -48.31 8.39
CA MET A 444 32.55 -49.26 9.09
C MET A 444 31.69 -50.38 9.66
N PHE A 445 31.84 -51.59 9.13
CA PHE A 445 31.16 -52.80 9.62
C PHE A 445 29.61 -52.71 9.62
N GLY A 446 29.03 -52.03 8.63
CA GLY A 446 27.57 -51.90 8.49
C GLY A 446 26.94 -50.82 9.37
N LYS A 447 27.75 -49.97 10.03
CA LYS A 447 27.34 -48.74 10.71
C LYS A 447 28.21 -47.58 10.23
N SER A 448 27.69 -46.34 10.25
CA SER A 448 28.53 -45.18 9.99
C SER A 448 29.54 -44.97 11.13
N PHE A 449 30.72 -44.44 10.80
CA PHE A 449 31.76 -44.13 11.77
C PHE A 449 31.26 -43.18 12.87
N ASP A 450 30.44 -42.18 12.51
CA ASP A 450 29.77 -41.26 13.45
C ASP A 450 28.95 -41.99 14.53
N LEU A 451 28.19 -43.03 14.15
CA LEU A 451 27.41 -43.85 15.09
C LEU A 451 28.31 -44.59 16.08
N VAL A 452 29.41 -45.19 15.61
CA VAL A 452 30.35 -45.94 16.47
C VAL A 452 31.05 -44.99 17.46
N VAL A 453 31.43 -43.80 17.01
CA VAL A 453 32.05 -42.76 17.86
C VAL A 453 31.04 -42.22 18.89
N LYS A 454 29.80 -41.94 18.48
CA LYS A 454 28.73 -41.50 19.40
C LYS A 454 28.42 -42.54 20.47
N GLU A 455 28.33 -43.82 20.11
CA GLU A 455 28.14 -44.92 21.07
C GLU A 455 29.32 -45.00 22.07
N GLY A 456 30.56 -44.80 21.60
CA GLY A 456 31.75 -44.77 22.45
C GLY A 456 31.80 -43.57 23.40
N LEU A 457 31.44 -42.38 22.92
CA LEU A 457 31.36 -41.15 23.73
C LEU A 457 30.24 -41.23 24.76
N GLN A 458 29.04 -41.70 24.39
CA GLN A 458 27.90 -41.86 25.30
C GLN A 458 28.22 -42.80 26.47
N LYS A 459 28.93 -43.90 26.22
CA LYS A 459 29.40 -44.81 27.28
C LYS A 459 30.37 -44.17 28.28
N LYS A 460 31.07 -43.10 27.91
CA LYS A 460 31.99 -42.36 28.81
C LYS A 460 31.34 -41.15 29.48
N LEU A 461 30.37 -40.50 28.83
CA LEU A 461 29.66 -39.32 29.34
C LEU A 461 28.98 -39.55 30.71
N PHE A 462 28.41 -40.75 30.93
CA PHE A 462 27.69 -41.07 32.16
C PHE A 462 28.51 -41.81 33.24
N LYS A 463 29.84 -41.81 33.14
CA LYS A 463 30.68 -42.58 34.08
C LYS A 463 31.02 -41.88 35.38
N MET A 464 30.75 -40.58 35.52
CA MET A 464 31.13 -39.84 36.72
C MET A 464 30.17 -40.17 37.87
N PRO A 465 30.61 -40.91 38.91
CA PRO A 465 29.74 -41.30 40.01
C PRO A 465 29.28 -40.07 40.83
N GLU A 466 28.07 -40.11 41.38
CA GLU A 466 27.51 -39.01 42.19
C GLU A 466 28.43 -38.61 43.36
N ASP A 467 29.11 -39.57 44.00
CA ASP A 467 30.01 -39.28 45.11
C ASP A 467 31.23 -38.44 44.66
N VAL A 468 31.71 -38.63 43.43
CA VAL A 468 32.79 -37.84 42.84
C VAL A 468 32.29 -36.44 42.48
N GLN A 469 31.09 -36.32 41.92
CA GLN A 469 30.48 -35.01 41.62
C GLN A 469 30.34 -34.15 42.90
N VAL A 470 29.84 -34.74 43.99
CA VAL A 470 29.72 -34.06 45.29
C VAL A 470 31.09 -33.71 45.88
N LYS A 471 32.10 -34.56 45.74
CA LYS A 471 33.48 -34.25 46.18
C LYS A 471 34.05 -33.05 45.42
N ILE A 472 33.87 -32.97 44.10
CA ILE A 472 34.33 -31.85 43.30
C ILE A 472 33.61 -30.56 43.70
N GLN A 473 32.29 -30.60 43.84
CA GLN A 473 31.50 -29.46 44.29
C GLN A 473 32.01 -28.93 45.64
N LYS A 474 32.14 -29.81 46.66
CA LYS A 474 32.64 -29.42 47.98
C LYS A 474 34.07 -28.88 47.96
N THR A 475 34.91 -29.41 47.08
CA THR A 475 36.29 -28.96 46.92
C THR A 475 36.33 -27.55 46.34
N LEU A 476 35.53 -27.28 45.30
CA LEU A 476 35.38 -25.94 44.72
C LEU A 476 34.81 -24.95 45.75
N GLU A 477 33.75 -25.32 46.46
CA GLU A 477 33.17 -24.50 47.53
C GLU A 477 34.19 -24.14 48.62
N LYS A 478 35.02 -25.11 49.04
CA LYS A 478 36.06 -24.89 50.04
C LYS A 478 37.13 -23.91 49.56
N ILE A 479 37.60 -24.05 48.32
CA ILE A 479 38.61 -23.17 47.73
C ILE A 479 38.10 -21.73 47.64
N ILE A 480 36.86 -21.55 47.19
CA ILE A 480 36.24 -20.23 47.04
C ILE A 480 36.08 -19.55 48.41
N ASN A 481 35.66 -20.29 49.45
CA ASN A 481 35.43 -19.74 50.78
C ASN A 481 36.71 -19.47 51.58
N GLU A 482 37.74 -20.31 51.42
CA GLU A 482 38.98 -20.23 52.21
C GLU A 482 40.04 -19.31 51.58
N GLY A 483 39.86 -18.89 50.33
CA GLY A 483 40.65 -17.82 49.67
C GLY A 483 42.14 -18.10 49.47
N ASN A 484 42.63 -19.26 49.93
CA ASN A 484 44.01 -19.69 49.80
C ASN A 484 44.13 -20.70 48.64
N GLY A 485 45.23 -20.60 47.89
CA GLY A 485 45.59 -21.47 46.75
C GLY A 485 45.79 -22.93 47.13
N GLY A 486 44.74 -23.57 47.62
CA GLY A 486 44.68 -24.98 47.96
C GLY A 486 44.89 -25.81 46.70
N LEU A 487 45.87 -26.69 46.75
CA LEU A 487 46.16 -27.64 45.69
C LEU A 487 45.01 -28.66 45.63
N ILE A 488 44.32 -28.73 44.49
CA ILE A 488 43.37 -29.82 44.24
C ILE A 488 44.19 -31.06 43.89
N CYS A 489 44.37 -31.95 44.86
CA CYS A 489 44.97 -33.26 44.61
C CYS A 489 43.85 -34.30 44.45
N ILE A 490 43.51 -34.62 43.21
CA ILE A 490 42.64 -35.76 42.91
C ILE A 490 43.56 -36.99 42.82
N ILE A 491 43.52 -37.86 43.82
CA ILE A 491 44.18 -39.16 43.77
C ILE A 491 43.21 -40.09 43.04
N LEU A 492 43.59 -40.50 41.83
CA LEU A 492 42.82 -41.41 40.97
C LEU A 492 43.09 -42.87 41.34
#